data_AF-A0AAE6IX04-F1
#
_entry.id   AF-A0AAE6IX04-F1
#
_cell.length_a   1.000
_cell.length_b   1.000
_cell.length_c   1.000
_cell.angle_alpha   90.00
_cell.angle_beta   90.00
_cell.angle_gamma   90.00
#
_symmetry.space_group_name_H-M   'P 1'
#
loop_
_entity.id
_entity.type
_entity.pdbx_description
1 polymer ?
#
loop_
_entity_poly.entity_id
_entity_poly.type
_entity_poly.pdbx_seq_one_letter_code
_entity_poly.pdbx_strand_id
1 'polypeptide(L)'
;MLEKYLDDAVLHLEELIKITKADIENIKNADHSFVAEHTRLKSELIKKFENTKTLLDNELVKLAKENNGTDLADILCDDIKEKLSKLRESLVSLQKVNKEYAKSVIVVKEFYDSLLKSMFGSDSGSGTYGSESLSPEQLFKLRV
;
A
#
# COMPACT_ATOMS: atom_id res chain seq x y z
N MET A 1 -20.14 19.77 3.98
CA MET A 1 -20.14 18.28 3.94
C MET A 1 -19.13 17.77 2.92
N LEU A 2 -19.21 18.18 1.66
CA LEU A 2 -18.22 17.83 0.62
C LEU A 2 -16.78 18.18 1.01
N GLU A 3 -16.55 19.39 1.53
CA GLU A 3 -15.22 19.80 2.03
C GLU A 3 -14.67 18.89 3.12
N LYS A 4 -15.53 18.44 4.05
CA LYS A 4 -15.12 17.54 5.13
C LYS A 4 -14.71 16.18 4.57
N TYR A 5 -15.44 15.64 3.60
CA TYR A 5 -15.05 14.39 2.94
C TYR A 5 -13.76 14.52 2.14
N LEU A 6 -13.51 15.69 1.53
CA LEU A 6 -12.24 15.98 0.87
C LEU A 6 -11.08 16.04 1.86
N ASP A 7 -11.25 16.76 2.97
CA ASP A 7 -10.23 16.88 4.01
C ASP A 7 -9.91 15.52 4.65
N ASP A 8 -10.95 14.74 4.98
CA ASP A 8 -10.82 13.39 5.52
C ASP A 8 -10.12 12.44 4.53
N ALA A 9 -10.46 12.53 3.24
CA ALA A 9 -9.83 11.72 2.20
C ALA A 9 -8.34 12.08 2.01
N VAL A 10 -8.00 13.37 2.00
CA VAL A 10 -6.60 13.84 1.94
C VAL A 10 -5.83 13.37 3.17
N LEU A 11 -6.41 13.48 4.37
CA LEU A 11 -5.78 13.04 5.61
C LEU A 11 -5.47 11.54 5.59
N HIS A 12 -6.43 10.70 5.16
CA HIS A 12 -6.20 9.25 5.04
C HIS A 12 -5.08 8.92 4.05
N LEU A 13 -4.97 9.65 2.93
CA LEU A 13 -3.89 9.46 1.97
C LEU A 13 -2.53 9.90 2.53
N GLU A 14 -2.47 11.04 3.23
CA GLU A 14 -1.25 11.54 3.86
C GLU A 14 -0.75 10.56 4.94
N GLU A 15 -1.65 10.01 5.76
CA GLU A 15 -1.33 8.96 6.75
C GLU A 15 -0.81 7.68 6.07
N LEU A 16 -1.47 7.23 4.99
CA LEU A 16 -1.05 6.06 4.24
C LEU A 16 0.34 6.23 3.60
N ILE A 17 0.62 7.42 3.06
CA ILE A 17 1.95 7.80 2.55
C ILE A 17 2.97 7.77 3.68
N LYS A 18 2.65 8.31 4.85
CA LYS A 18 3.55 8.36 6.01
C LYS A 18 3.94 6.96 6.47
N ILE A 19 2.98 6.06 6.63
CA ILE A 19 3.25 4.66 7.03
C ILE A 19 4.08 3.95 5.95
N THR A 20 3.77 4.16 4.67
CA THR A 20 4.52 3.51 3.57
C THR A 20 5.96 4.02 3.49
N LYS A 21 6.21 5.31 3.76
CA LYS A 21 7.57 5.85 3.88
C LYS A 21 8.32 5.25 5.08
N ALA A 22 7.65 5.13 6.23
CA ALA A 22 8.22 4.48 7.40
C ALA A 22 8.59 3.01 7.10
N ASP A 23 7.72 2.28 6.38
CA ASP A 23 8.01 0.92 5.94
C ASP A 23 9.24 0.83 5.03
N ILE A 24 9.43 1.79 4.11
CA ILE A 24 10.63 1.86 3.28
C ILE A 24 11.89 2.04 4.12
N GLU A 25 11.85 2.93 5.12
CA GLU A 25 13.00 3.14 6.03
C GLU A 25 13.26 1.94 6.93
N ASN A 26 12.20 1.29 7.43
CA ASN A 26 12.31 0.06 8.21
C ASN A 26 12.97 -1.06 7.40
N ILE A 27 12.60 -1.23 6.13
CA ILE A 27 13.25 -2.18 5.22
C ILE A 27 14.75 -1.85 5.08
N LYS A 28 15.12 -0.57 4.90
CA LYS A 28 16.53 -0.15 4.80
C LYS A 28 17.32 -0.45 6.06
N ASN A 29 16.70 -0.31 7.23
CA ASN A 29 17.31 -0.59 8.53
C ASN A 29 17.24 -2.07 8.93
N ALA A 30 16.66 -2.94 8.09
CA ALA A 30 16.37 -4.34 8.40
C ALA A 30 15.51 -4.53 9.67
N ASP A 31 14.66 -3.56 9.98
CA ASP A 31 13.69 -3.64 11.07
C ASP A 31 12.36 -4.19 10.53
N HIS A 32 11.95 -5.36 11.03
CA HIS A 32 10.72 -6.04 10.62
C HIS A 32 9.67 -6.09 11.74
N SER A 33 9.91 -5.45 12.88
CA SER A 33 9.04 -5.52 14.05
C SER A 33 7.64 -4.94 13.80
N PHE A 34 7.53 -3.96 12.90
CA PHE A 34 6.28 -3.22 12.67
C PHE A 34 5.49 -3.68 11.43
N VAL A 35 5.97 -4.66 10.67
CA VAL A 35 5.36 -5.05 9.38
C VAL A 35 3.91 -5.51 9.54
N ALA A 36 3.62 -6.31 10.56
CA ALA A 36 2.27 -6.82 10.83
C ALA A 36 1.31 -5.68 11.24
N GLU A 37 1.76 -4.79 12.13
CA GLU A 37 0.96 -3.65 12.60
C GLU A 37 0.68 -2.67 11.46
N HIS A 38 1.72 -2.28 10.72
CA HIS A 38 1.59 -1.37 9.58
C HIS A 38 0.69 -1.97 8.49
N THR A 39 0.75 -3.28 8.23
CA THR A 39 -0.16 -3.93 7.28
C THR A 39 -1.62 -3.82 7.71
N ARG A 40 -1.91 -4.01 9.01
CA ARG A 40 -3.25 -3.83 9.56
C ARG A 40 -3.72 -2.39 9.43
N LEU A 41 -2.90 -1.43 9.87
CA LEU A 41 -3.22 0.00 9.82
C LEU A 41 -3.46 0.48 8.39
N LYS A 42 -2.60 0.09 7.43
CA LYS A 42 -2.77 0.43 6.01
C LYS A 42 -4.07 -0.14 5.46
N SER A 43 -4.42 -1.38 5.81
CA SER A 43 -5.67 -2.01 5.37
C SER A 43 -6.91 -1.29 5.92
N GLU A 44 -6.87 -0.85 7.18
CA GLU A 44 -7.94 -0.05 7.78
C GLU A 44 -8.05 1.33 7.13
N LEU A 45 -6.93 2.00 6.85
CA LEU A 45 -6.90 3.30 6.18
C LEU A 45 -7.41 3.24 4.74
N ILE A 46 -7.07 2.18 4.00
CA ILE A 46 -7.59 1.98 2.64
C ILE A 46 -9.11 1.85 2.65
N LYS A 47 -9.67 1.03 3.57
CA LYS A 47 -11.13 0.91 3.71
C LYS A 47 -11.79 2.23 4.08
N LYS A 48 -11.19 3.00 4.99
CA LYS A 48 -11.70 4.34 5.35
C LYS A 48 -11.67 5.26 4.14
N PHE A 49 -10.58 5.29 3.39
CA PHE A 49 -10.46 6.08 2.17
C PHE A 49 -11.49 5.69 1.10
N GLU A 50 -11.69 4.39 0.84
CA GLU A 50 -12.69 3.90 -0.11
C GLU A 50 -14.10 4.34 0.29
N ASN A 51 -14.45 4.21 1.57
CA ASN A 51 -15.73 4.67 2.10
C ASN A 51 -15.89 6.19 1.89
N THR A 52 -14.89 6.99 2.30
CA THR A 52 -14.93 8.45 2.12
C THR A 52 -15.02 8.84 0.65
N LYS A 53 -14.33 8.13 -0.25
CA LYS A 53 -14.43 8.32 -1.70
C LYS A 53 -15.85 8.07 -2.21
N THR A 54 -16.49 6.98 -1.79
CA THR A 54 -17.88 6.69 -2.21
C THR A 54 -18.86 7.75 -1.71
N LEU A 55 -18.68 8.26 -0.49
CA LEU A 55 -19.48 9.35 0.06
C LEU A 55 -19.29 10.64 -0.73
N LEU A 56 -18.04 10.96 -1.08
CA LEU A 56 -17.69 12.12 -1.90
C LEU A 56 -18.31 12.02 -3.30
N ASP A 57 -18.17 10.88 -3.97
CA ASP A 57 -18.77 10.64 -5.29
C ASP A 57 -20.31 10.78 -5.24
N ASN A 58 -20.95 10.25 -4.20
CA ASN A 58 -22.40 10.38 -4.01
C ASN A 58 -22.85 11.83 -3.81
N GLU A 59 -22.11 12.63 -3.05
CA GLU A 59 -22.40 14.06 -2.86
C GLU A 59 -22.17 14.86 -4.15
N LEU A 60 -21.12 14.56 -4.93
CA LEU A 60 -20.90 15.19 -6.23
C LEU A 60 -22.04 14.89 -7.21
N VAL A 61 -22.54 13.64 -7.24
CA VAL A 61 -23.68 13.26 -8.08
C VAL A 61 -24.97 13.95 -7.64
N LYS A 62 -25.20 14.13 -6.33
CA LYS A 62 -26.35 14.90 -5.82
C LYS A 62 -26.26 16.36 -6.27
N LEU A 63 -25.11 17.00 -6.09
CA LEU A 63 -24.89 18.39 -6.52
C LEU A 63 -25.09 18.57 -8.03
N ALA A 64 -24.66 17.60 -8.85
CA ALA A 64 -24.88 17.61 -10.29
C ALA A 64 -26.39 17.53 -10.65
N LYS A 65 -27.15 16.69 -9.94
CA LYS A 65 -28.60 16.51 -10.15
C LYS A 65 -29.42 17.71 -9.69
N GLU A 66 -29.04 18.34 -8.59
CA GLU A 66 -29.72 19.52 -8.05
C GLU A 66 -29.55 20.76 -8.94
N ASN A 67 -28.48 20.82 -9.74
CA ASN A 67 -28.15 21.95 -10.60
C ASN A 67 -28.42 21.72 -12.10
N ASN A 68 -29.33 20.79 -12.45
CA ASN A 68 -29.83 20.57 -13.82
C ASN A 68 -28.73 20.47 -14.92
N GLY A 69 -27.56 19.90 -14.60
CA GLY A 69 -26.50 19.70 -15.59
C GLY A 69 -25.67 20.94 -15.95
N THR A 70 -25.70 21.99 -15.12
CA THR A 70 -24.68 23.06 -15.18
C THR A 70 -23.31 22.46 -14.87
N ASP A 71 -22.25 22.90 -15.55
CA ASP A 71 -20.92 22.31 -15.41
C ASP A 71 -20.49 22.35 -13.94
N LEU A 72 -20.04 21.21 -13.40
CA LEU A 72 -19.68 21.07 -11.99
C LEU A 72 -18.57 22.07 -11.62
N ALA A 73 -17.74 22.43 -12.60
CA ALA A 73 -16.70 23.45 -12.49
C ALA A 73 -17.24 24.86 -12.18
N ASP A 74 -18.45 25.19 -12.60
CA ASP A 74 -19.07 26.51 -12.37
C ASP A 74 -19.83 26.55 -11.03
N ILE A 75 -20.21 25.39 -10.50
CA ILE A 75 -20.94 25.25 -9.22
C ILE A 75 -19.96 25.17 -8.04
N LEU A 76 -18.77 24.60 -8.25
CA LEU A 76 -17.78 24.40 -7.20
C LEU A 76 -16.97 25.68 -6.94
N CYS A 77 -16.92 26.10 -5.67
CA CYS A 77 -16.03 27.14 -5.18
C CYS A 77 -14.55 26.79 -5.46
N ASP A 78 -13.72 27.82 -5.67
CA ASP A 78 -12.29 27.67 -5.90
C ASP A 78 -11.58 26.89 -4.77
N ASP A 79 -12.02 27.03 -3.51
CA ASP A 79 -11.50 26.25 -2.37
C ASP A 79 -11.71 24.73 -2.54
N ILE A 80 -12.84 24.32 -3.10
CA ILE A 80 -13.15 22.90 -3.33
C ILE A 80 -12.32 22.36 -4.50
N LYS A 81 -12.11 23.17 -5.53
CA LYS A 81 -11.22 22.83 -6.66
C LYS A 81 -9.78 22.66 -6.18
N GLU A 82 -9.31 23.52 -5.29
CA GLU A 82 -7.98 23.40 -4.68
C GLU A 82 -7.85 22.11 -3.88
N LYS A 83 -8.83 21.78 -3.03
CA LYS A 83 -8.85 20.52 -2.27
C LYS A 83 -8.89 19.28 -3.17
N LEU A 84 -9.63 19.32 -4.28
CA LEU A 84 -9.63 18.25 -5.29
C LEU A 84 -8.26 18.10 -5.97
N SER A 85 -7.59 19.21 -6.25
CA SER A 85 -6.21 19.19 -6.77
C SER A 85 -5.27 18.54 -5.75
N LYS A 86 -5.37 18.94 -4.48
CA LYS A 86 -4.56 18.36 -3.39
C LYS A 86 -4.81 16.85 -3.22
N LEU A 87 -6.06 16.41 -3.34
CA LEU A 87 -6.42 14.98 -3.33
C LEU A 87 -5.73 14.24 -4.48
N ARG A 88 -5.78 14.80 -5.68
CA ARG A 88 -5.14 14.22 -6.87
C ARG A 88 -3.62 14.12 -6.71
N GLU A 89 -2.98 15.18 -6.23
CA GLU A 89 -1.54 15.19 -5.96
C GLU A 89 -1.14 14.15 -4.90
N SER A 90 -1.95 14.03 -3.85
CA SER A 90 -1.74 13.03 -2.78
C SER A 90 -1.85 11.61 -3.33
N LEU A 91 -2.79 11.32 -4.23
CA LEU A 91 -2.90 10.02 -4.89
C LEU A 91 -1.68 9.70 -5.76
N VAL A 92 -1.20 10.67 -6.54
CA VAL A 92 0.01 10.50 -7.36
C VAL A 92 1.24 10.25 -6.48
N SER A 93 1.36 10.99 -5.37
CA SER A 93 2.41 10.79 -4.37
C SER A 93 2.36 9.40 -3.74
N LEU A 94 1.18 8.94 -3.32
CA LEU A 94 0.97 7.60 -2.79
C LEU A 94 1.37 6.52 -3.81
N GLN A 95 0.97 6.67 -5.08
CA GLN A 95 1.35 5.74 -6.14
C GLN A 95 2.87 5.64 -6.29
N LYS A 96 3.57 6.79 -6.27
CA LYS A 96 5.03 6.84 -6.38
C LYS A 96 5.70 6.14 -5.20
N VAL A 97 5.31 6.50 -3.98
CA VAL A 97 5.89 5.92 -2.75
C VAL A 97 5.61 4.42 -2.66
N ASN A 98 4.39 3.98 -2.99
CA ASN A 98 4.04 2.56 -2.99
C ASN A 98 4.84 1.76 -4.04
N LYS A 99 5.15 2.37 -5.20
CA LYS A 99 6.03 1.76 -6.20
C LYS A 99 7.46 1.58 -5.67
N GLU A 100 7.98 2.53 -4.91
CA GLU A 100 9.30 2.42 -4.26
C GLU A 100 9.31 1.37 -3.16
N TYR A 101 8.24 1.30 -2.35
CA TYR A 101 8.06 0.26 -1.36
C TYR A 101 8.04 -1.13 -2.01
N ALA A 102 7.24 -1.33 -3.07
CA ALA A 102 7.16 -2.59 -3.78
C ALA A 102 8.52 -3.06 -4.33
N LYS A 103 9.32 -2.13 -4.90
CA LYS A 103 10.69 -2.44 -5.33
C LYS A 103 11.56 -2.93 -4.16
N SER A 104 11.48 -2.26 -3.02
CA SER A 104 12.26 -2.62 -1.83
C SER A 104 11.88 -4.01 -1.33
N VAL A 105 10.58 -4.33 -1.28
CA VAL A 105 10.08 -5.66 -0.91
C VAL A 105 10.56 -6.75 -1.87
N ILE A 106 10.56 -6.48 -3.19
CA ILE A 106 11.05 -7.45 -4.19
C ILE A 106 12.53 -7.74 -3.99
N VAL A 107 13.36 -6.72 -3.78
CA VAL A 107 14.80 -6.90 -3.54
C VAL A 107 15.06 -7.73 -2.28
N VAL A 108 14.33 -7.46 -1.19
CA VAL A 108 14.43 -8.25 0.05
C VAL A 108 14.02 -9.70 -0.20
N LYS A 109 12.94 -9.93 -0.95
CA LYS A 109 12.50 -11.28 -1.32
C LYS A 109 13.57 -12.01 -2.14
N GLU A 110 14.11 -11.39 -3.19
CA GLU A 110 15.15 -11.97 -4.05
C GLU A 110 16.42 -12.30 -3.26
N PHE A 111 16.78 -11.46 -2.28
CA PHE A 111 17.89 -11.72 -1.36
C PHE A 111 17.65 -12.97 -0.51
N TYR A 112 16.48 -13.09 0.13
CA TYR A 112 16.14 -14.29 0.91
C TYR A 112 16.04 -15.54 0.04
N ASP A 113 15.45 -15.45 -1.15
CA ASP A 113 15.36 -16.55 -2.11
C ASP A 113 16.76 -17.01 -2.54
N SER A 114 17.68 -16.07 -2.80
CA SER A 114 19.08 -16.36 -3.15
C SER A 114 19.85 -16.98 -1.99
N LEU A 115 19.64 -16.49 -0.77
CA LEU A 115 20.21 -17.08 0.45
C LEU A 115 19.73 -18.51 0.66
N LEU A 116 18.43 -18.77 0.53
CA LEU A 116 17.87 -20.12 0.65
C LEU A 116 18.45 -21.04 -0.41
N LYS A 117 18.55 -20.60 -1.66
CA LYS A 117 19.18 -21.36 -2.74
C LYS A 117 20.66 -21.64 -2.47
N SER A 118 21.38 -20.70 -1.87
CA SER A 118 22.78 -20.90 -1.49
C SER A 118 22.95 -21.83 -0.28
N MET A 119 22.03 -21.79 0.69
CA MET A 119 22.10 -22.61 1.90
C MET A 119 21.65 -24.05 1.67
N PHE A 120 20.64 -24.25 0.82
CA PHE A 120 20.03 -25.57 0.56
C PHE A 120 20.40 -26.16 -0.80
N GLY A 121 21.17 -25.42 -1.60
CA GLY A 121 21.66 -25.85 -2.90
C GLY A 121 20.58 -25.78 -3.98
N SER A 122 20.92 -25.19 -5.13
CA SER A 122 20.29 -25.60 -6.38
C SER A 122 20.64 -27.07 -6.62
N ASP A 123 19.64 -27.94 -6.64
CA ASP A 123 19.78 -29.36 -6.97
C ASP A 123 20.83 -29.59 -8.06
N SER A 124 21.95 -30.24 -7.71
CA SER A 124 22.54 -31.41 -8.38
C SER A 124 24.06 -31.55 -8.13
N GLY A 125 24.44 -32.60 -7.40
CA GLY A 125 25.70 -33.31 -7.63
C GLY A 125 26.63 -33.50 -6.42
N SER A 126 26.34 -34.49 -5.55
CA SER A 126 27.33 -35.45 -4.99
C SER A 126 26.83 -36.12 -3.70
N GLY A 127 26.34 -37.36 -3.82
CA GLY A 127 26.53 -38.40 -2.80
C GLY A 127 25.40 -38.67 -1.80
N THR A 128 24.94 -39.93 -1.83
CA THR A 128 24.38 -40.74 -0.74
C THR A 128 22.88 -40.60 -0.37
N TYR A 129 22.11 -41.55 -0.93
CA TYR A 129 20.95 -42.26 -0.40
C TYR A 129 19.77 -41.44 0.19
N GLY A 130 18.74 -41.28 -0.64
CA GLY A 130 17.33 -41.48 -0.27
C GLY A 130 16.73 -40.51 0.76
N SER A 131 16.21 -39.38 0.30
CA SER A 131 14.97 -38.82 0.83
C SER A 131 14.46 -37.71 -0.08
N GLU A 132 13.14 -37.62 -0.17
CA GLU A 132 12.37 -36.65 -0.95
C GLU A 132 12.90 -35.22 -0.75
N SER A 133 12.90 -34.40 -1.81
CA SER A 133 13.21 -32.98 -1.74
C SER A 133 12.24 -32.29 -0.76
N LEU A 134 12.67 -32.13 0.50
CA LEU A 134 11.87 -31.50 1.54
C LEU A 134 11.67 -30.03 1.19
N SER A 135 10.41 -29.58 1.22
CA SER A 135 10.10 -28.17 1.01
C SER A 135 10.75 -27.32 2.12
N PRO A 136 11.05 -26.03 1.87
CA PRO A 136 11.66 -25.15 2.87
C PRO A 136 10.89 -25.15 4.21
N GLU A 137 9.56 -25.23 4.15
CA GLU A 137 8.68 -25.31 5.33
C GLU A 137 8.90 -26.58 6.17
N GLN A 138 9.27 -27.71 5.55
CA GLN A 138 9.58 -28.95 6.25
C GLN A 138 10.95 -28.88 6.93
N LEU A 139 11.92 -28.22 6.31
CA LEU A 139 13.26 -28.02 6.87
C LEU A 139 13.24 -27.11 8.12
N PHE A 140 12.39 -26.09 8.14
CA PHE A 140 12.22 -25.24 9.33
C PHE A 140 11.51 -25.96 10.50
N LYS A 141 10.65 -26.94 10.23
CA LYS A 141 9.95 -27.72 11.27
C LYS A 141 10.80 -28.80 11.94
N LEU A 142 11.88 -29.25 11.29
CA LEU A 142 12.81 -30.26 11.81
C LEU A 142 13.76 -29.72 12.89
N ARG A 143 13.80 -28.41 13.12
CA ARG A 143 14.74 -27.74 14.04
C ARG A 143 14.11 -27.25 15.36
N VAL A 144 13.05 -27.92 15.82
CA VAL A 144 12.48 -27.75 17.18
C VAL A 144 12.64 -29.05 17.95
#